data_AF-A0AAU8HR18-F1
#
_entry.id   AF-A0AAU8HR18-F1
#
_cell.length_a   1.000
_cell.length_b   1.000
_cell.length_c   1.000
_cell.angle_alpha   90.00
_cell.angle_beta   90.00
_cell.angle_gamma   90.00
#
_symmetry.space_group_name_H-M   'P 1'
#
loop_
_entity.id
_entity.type
_entity.pdbx_description
1 polymer ?
#
loop_
_entity_poly.entity_id
_entity_poly.type
_entity_poly.pdbx_seq_one_letter_code
_entity_poly.pdbx_strand_id
1 'polypeptide(L)' 'MGELSILQIFLLALPFLLIELVLRIYCVIKLVKEGSRNLNQIAWLCIILLVNFGWAAFLLVGKRRY' A
#
# COMPACT_ATOMS: atom_id res chain seq x y z
N MET A 1 31.52 15.43 14.06
CA MET A 1 30.12 15.51 13.61
C MET A 1 29.91 14.34 12.68
N GLY A 2 29.23 13.30 13.16
CA GLY A 2 29.17 12.00 12.49
C GLY A 2 28.41 12.11 11.18
N GLU A 3 29.07 11.80 10.07
CA GLU A 3 28.41 11.50 8.82
C GLU A 3 27.50 10.29 9.06
N LEU A 4 26.19 10.52 9.22
CA LEU A 4 25.23 9.43 9.09
C LEU A 4 25.36 8.90 7.67
N SER A 5 26.13 7.83 7.52
CA SER A 5 26.33 7.17 6.24
C SER A 5 24.94 6.80 5.70
N ILE A 6 24.71 7.08 4.42
CA ILE A 6 23.43 6.83 3.72
C ILE A 6 22.91 5.40 3.96
N LEU A 7 23.82 4.45 4.20
CA LEU A 7 23.53 3.07 4.58
C LEU A 7 22.74 2.93 5.90
N GLN A 8 23.04 3.72 6.94
CA GLN A 8 22.33 3.67 8.22
C GLN A 8 20.91 4.23 8.11
N ILE A 9 20.75 5.31 7.33
CA ILE A 9 19.44 5.90 7.02
C ILE A 9 18.60 4.91 6.22
N PHE A 10 19.21 4.22 5.25
CA PHE A 10 18.54 3.19 4.47
C PHE A 10 18.12 2.00 5.35
N LEU A 11 18.97 1.57 6.29
CA LEU A 11 18.65 0.50 7.22
C LEU A 11 17.48 0.85 8.15
N LEU A 12 17.36 2.13 8.52
CA LEU A 12 16.25 2.65 9.33
C LEU A 12 14.95 2.83 8.51
N ALA A 13 15.07 3.19 7.23
CA ALA A 13 13.95 3.31 6.29
C ALA A 13 13.48 1.95 5.74
N LEU A 14 14.33 0.91 5.80
CA LEU A 14 14.06 -0.45 5.34
C LEU A 14 12.73 -1.04 5.86
N PRO A 15 12.44 -1.03 7.18
CA PRO A 15 11.17 -1.55 7.70
C PRO A 15 9.98 -0.75 7.17
N PHE A 16 10.13 0.56 7.03
CA PHE A 16 9.07 1.43 6.54
C PHE A 16 8.74 1.13 5.06
N LEU A 17 9.78 0.98 4.24
CA LEU A 17 9.68 0.69 2.82
C LEU A 17 9.13 -0.73 2.55
N LEU A 18 9.54 -1.71 3.37
CA LEU A 18 9.00 -3.06 3.35
C LEU A 18 7.50 -3.10 3.67
N ILE A 19 7.07 -2.39 4.72
CA ILE A 19 5.67 -2.33 5.12
C ILE A 19 4.85 -1.67 3.99
N GLU A 20 5.31 -0.55 3.44
CA GLU A 20 4.64 0.08 2.29
C GLU A 20 4.50 -0.87 1.10
N LEU A 21 5.59 -1.54 0.70
CA LEU A 21 5.57 -2.49 -0.42
C LEU A 21 4.62 -3.66 -0.16
N VAL A 22 4.71 -4.29 1.01
CA VAL A 22 3.88 -5.44 1.38
C VAL A 22 2.40 -5.06 1.40
N LEU A 23 2.06 -3.90 1.97
CA LEU A 23 0.65 -3.48 2.03
C LEU A 23 0.12 -3.08 0.65
N ARG A 24 0.94 -2.45 -0.19
CA ARG A 24 0.57 -2.12 -1.56
C ARG A 24 0.32 -3.38 -2.39
N ILE A 25 1.24 -4.36 -2.31
CA ILE A 25 1.09 -5.66 -2.99
C ILE A 25 -0.12 -6.43 -2.45
N TYR A 26 -0.30 -6.48 -1.14
CA TYR A 26 -1.44 -7.16 -0.51
C TYR A 26 -2.77 -6.59 -1.00
N CYS A 27 -2.89 -5.26 -1.10
CA CYS A 27 -4.10 -4.62 -1.63
C CYS A 27 -4.35 -4.98 -3.09
N VAL A 28 -3.31 -5.00 -3.94
CA VAL A 28 -3.45 -5.39 -5.34
C VAL A 28 -3.87 -6.85 -5.48
N ILE A 29 -3.22 -7.78 -4.75
CA ILE A 29 -3.57 -9.21 -4.77
C ILE A 29 -5.01 -9.40 -4.30
N LYS A 30 -5.40 -8.73 -3.22
CA LYS A 30 -6.75 -8.82 -2.66
C LYS A 30 -7.80 -8.25 -3.61
N LEU A 31 -7.51 -7.12 -4.27
CA LEU A 31 -8.37 -6.53 -5.30
C LEU A 31 -8.59 -7.48 -6.49
N VAL A 32 -7.54 -8.17 -6.93
CA VAL A 32 -7.61 -9.16 -8.03
C VAL A 32 -8.34 -10.43 -7.59
N LYS A 33 -8.12 -10.91 -6.36
CA LYS A 33 -8.72 -12.15 -5.85
C LYS A 33 -10.20 -12.03 -5.51
N GLU A 34 -10.60 -10.99 -4.78
CA GLU A 34 -11.99 -10.84 -4.35
C GLU A 34 -12.86 -10.16 -5.42
N GLY A 35 -12.24 -9.41 -6.34
CA GLY A 35 -12.97 -8.51 -7.23
C GLY A 35 -13.64 -7.40 -6.41
N SER A 36 -13.59 -6.18 -6.91
CA SER A 36 -14.27 -5.08 -6.23
C SER A 36 -15.77 -5.15 -6.53
N ARG A 37 -16.56 -5.68 -5.59
CA ARG A 37 -18.04 -5.69 -5.68
C ARG A 37 -18.67 -4.29 -5.66
N ASN A 38 -17.94 -3.27 -5.21
CA ASN A 38 -18.49 -1.93 -4.99
C ASN A 38 -18.10 -0.90 -6.07
N LEU A 39 -16.95 -1.06 -6.73
CA LEU A 39 -16.39 -0.11 -7.71
C LEU A 39 -15.57 -0.85 -8.76
N ASN A 40 -15.51 -0.35 -10.00
CA ASN A 40 -14.70 -0.95 -11.06
C ASN A 40 -13.24 -1.19 -10.60
N GLN A 41 -12.66 -2.35 -10.93
CA GLN A 41 -11.32 -2.78 -10.48
C GLN A 41 -10.23 -1.75 -10.86
N ILE A 42 -10.43 -1.07 -11.99
CA ILE A 42 -9.55 -0.01 -12.50
C ILE A 42 -9.59 1.24 -11.60
N ALA A 43 -10.75 1.60 -11.04
CA ALA A 43 -10.88 2.78 -10.18
C ALA A 43 -10.09 2.60 -8.87
N TRP A 44 -10.11 1.39 -8.29
CA TRP A 44 -9.29 1.07 -7.12
C TRP A 44 -7.80 1.05 -7.43
N LEU A 45 -7.42 0.55 -8.60
CA LEU A 45 -6.03 0.59 -9.05
C LEU A 45 -5.55 2.05 -9.17
N CYS A 46 -6.37 2.93 -9.76
CA CYS A 46 -6.09 4.36 -9.82
C CYS A 46 -5.95 5.00 -8.43
N ILE A 47 -6.81 4.66 -7.46
CA ILE A 47 -6.72 5.20 -6.09
C ILE A 47 -5.43 4.74 -5.41
N ILE A 48 -5.05 3.47 -5.54
CA ILE A 48 -3.79 2.92 -4.98
C ILE A 48 -2.55 3.58 -5.63
N LEU A 49 -2.66 3.99 -6.91
CA LEU A 49 -1.58 4.65 -7.66
C LEU A 49 -1.49 6.16 -7.42
N LEU A 50 -2.61 6.88 -7.40
CA LEU A 50 -2.63 8.34 -7.27
C LEU A 50 -2.61 8.84 -5.82
N VAL A 51 -3.14 8.05 -4.87
CA VAL A 51 -3.25 8.47 -3.47
C VAL A 51 -2.13 7.85 -2.64
N ASN A 52 -1.30 8.69 -2.00
CA ASN A 52 -0.38 8.24 -0.96
C ASN A 52 -1.20 7.57 0.16
N PHE A 53 -0.84 6.34 0.55
CA PHE A 53 -1.67 5.47 1.41
C PHE A 53 -2.99 4.99 0.78
N GLY A 54 -3.12 4.92 -0.54
CA GLY A 54 -4.31 4.37 -1.20
C GLY A 54 -4.63 2.91 -0.80
N TRP A 55 -3.62 2.17 -0.31
CA TRP A 55 -3.80 0.87 0.34
C TRP A 55 -4.63 0.93 1.63
N ALA A 56 -4.50 2.00 2.43
CA ALA A 56 -5.30 2.22 3.63
C ALA A 56 -6.77 2.52 3.27
N ALA A 57 -7.01 3.34 2.25
CA ALA A 57 -8.36 3.58 1.74
C ALA A 57 -9.01 2.28 1.24
N PHE A 58 -8.26 1.43 0.53
CA PHE A 58 -8.73 0.12 0.09
C PHE A 58 -9.05 -0.81 1.25
N LEU A 59 -8.20 -0.86 2.27
CA LEU A 59 -8.45 -1.69 3.45
C LEU A 59 -9.61 -1.18 4.31
N LEU A 60 -9.83 0.12 4.39
CA LEU A 60 -10.93 0.72 5.16
C LEU A 60 -12.27 0.62 4.44
N VAL A 61 -12.33 0.99 3.17
CA VAL A 61 -13.58 1.02 2.38
C VAL A 61 -13.90 -0.36 1.79
N GLY A 62 -12.88 -1.12 1.37
CA GLY A 62 -13.02 -2.47 0.83
C GLY A 62 -13.38 -3.52 1.89
N LYS A 63 -13.14 -3.28 3.18
CA LYS A 63 -13.59 -4.15 4.28
C LYS A 63 -15.02 -3.87 4.77
N ARG A 64 -15.91 -3.35 3.92
CA ARG A 64 -17.37 -3.48 4.16
C ARG A 64 -17.81 -4.94 3.88
N ARG A 65 -17.34 -5.86 4.71
CA ARG A 65 -17.92 -7.18 4.94
C ARG A 65 -18.70 -7.09 6.26
N TYR A 66 -19.99 -6.84 6.13
CA TYR A 66 -20.98 -7.45 7.02
C TYR A 66 -21.02 -8.95 6.68
#